data_AF-A0A2D6UH96-F1
#
_entry.id   AF-A0A2D6UH96-F1
#
_cell.length_a   1.000
_cell.length_b   1.000
_cell.length_c   1.000
_cell.angle_alpha   90.00
_cell.angle_beta   90.00
_cell.angle_gamma   90.00
#
_symmetry.space_group_name_H-M   'P 1'
#
loop_
_entity.id
_entity.type
_entity.pdbx_description
1 polymer ?
#
loop_
_entity_poly.entity_id
_entity_poly.type
_entity_poly.pdbx_seq_one_letter_code
_entity_poly.pdbx_strand_id
1 'polypeptide(L)'
;KRRETEAGFKYSRDGIHPGSEGHELMAQQLINYFAIKPPIKNPHPNAYGRMMMFIRERMRVQRDAWLTEIGHKRPMRKGKTLAEAKMISDENTKRIQENLRTILNAQR
;
A
#
# COMPACT_ATOMS: atom_id res chain seq x y z
N LYS A 1 4.21 -10.17 -23.25
CA LYS A 1 5.36 -10.01 -24.16
C LYS A 1 6.51 -10.95 -23.83
N ARG A 2 7.41 -10.69 -22.86
CA ARG A 2 8.57 -11.58 -22.60
C ARG A 2 8.22 -13.05 -22.36
N ARG A 3 7.22 -13.32 -21.51
CA ARG A 3 6.71 -14.70 -21.27
C ARG A 3 6.20 -15.40 -22.55
N GLU A 4 5.69 -14.65 -23.52
CA GLU A 4 5.15 -15.23 -24.76
C GLU A 4 6.25 -15.51 -25.79
N THR A 5 7.36 -14.78 -25.73
CA THR A 5 8.43 -14.83 -26.75
C THR A 5 9.71 -15.51 -26.27
N GLU A 6 9.89 -15.68 -24.97
CA GLU A 6 11.11 -16.26 -24.36
C GLU A 6 10.75 -17.54 -23.58
N ALA A 7 11.03 -18.71 -24.15
CA ALA A 7 10.67 -20.01 -23.54
C ALA A 7 11.27 -20.25 -22.14
N GLY A 8 12.39 -19.59 -21.82
CA GLY A 8 13.06 -19.69 -20.51
C GLY A 8 12.66 -18.59 -19.51
N PHE A 9 11.78 -17.66 -19.89
CA PHE A 9 11.42 -16.55 -19.02
C PHE A 9 10.62 -17.00 -17.81
N LYS A 10 11.01 -16.52 -16.62
CA LYS A 10 10.31 -16.72 -15.36
C LYS A 10 10.11 -15.39 -14.66
N TYR A 11 8.90 -15.15 -14.17
CA TYR A 11 8.59 -13.97 -13.35
C TYR A 11 9.31 -13.96 -12.00
N SER A 12 9.70 -15.13 -11.52
CA SER A 12 10.52 -15.30 -10.34
C SER A 12 11.61 -16.32 -10.64
N ARG A 13 12.87 -15.97 -10.35
CA ARG A 13 14.02 -16.84 -10.64
C ARG A 13 14.11 -18.01 -9.66
N ASP A 14 13.76 -17.77 -8.40
CA ASP A 14 13.75 -18.75 -7.32
C ASP A 14 12.35 -19.35 -7.04
N GLY A 15 11.33 -18.90 -7.77
CA GLY A 15 9.94 -19.32 -7.61
C GLY A 15 9.21 -18.65 -6.44
N ILE A 16 9.87 -17.77 -5.68
CA ILE A 16 9.31 -17.12 -4.48
C ILE A 16 9.26 -15.60 -4.66
N HIS A 17 10.33 -14.99 -5.16
CA HIS A 17 10.46 -13.53 -5.26
C HIS A 17 10.23 -13.07 -6.70
N PRO A 18 9.10 -12.38 -6.99
CA PRO A 18 8.89 -11.81 -8.30
C PRO A 18 9.95 -10.75 -8.63
N GLY A 19 10.43 -10.75 -9.86
CA GLY A 19 11.15 -9.60 -10.43
C GLY A 19 10.20 -8.45 -10.77
N SER A 20 10.73 -7.39 -11.36
CA SER A 20 9.95 -6.20 -11.75
C SER A 20 8.73 -6.54 -12.60
N GLU A 21 8.88 -7.40 -13.60
CA GLU A 21 7.78 -7.81 -14.47
C GLU A 21 6.72 -8.65 -13.75
N GLY A 22 7.14 -9.43 -12.74
CA GLY A 22 6.22 -10.20 -11.90
C GLY A 22 5.41 -9.28 -10.98
N HIS A 23 6.07 -8.30 -10.37
CA HIS A 23 5.41 -7.26 -9.59
C HIS A 23 4.42 -6.45 -10.43
N GLU A 24 4.80 -6.06 -11.65
CA GLU A 24 3.94 -5.34 -12.59
C GLU A 24 2.70 -6.17 -12.96
N LEU A 25 2.89 -7.45 -13.30
CA LEU A 25 1.77 -8.35 -13.60
C LEU A 25 0.78 -8.43 -12.43
N MET A 26 1.29 -8.64 -11.22
CA MET A 26 0.46 -8.70 -10.01
C MET A 26 -0.29 -7.39 -9.77
N ALA A 27 0.39 -6.25 -9.88
CA ALA A 27 -0.20 -4.93 -9.72
C ALA A 27 -1.33 -4.69 -10.72
N GLN A 28 -1.13 -5.03 -12.00
CA GLN A 28 -2.14 -4.86 -13.03
C GLN A 28 -3.40 -5.70 -12.75
N GLN A 29 -3.25 -6.94 -12.26
CA GLN A 29 -4.41 -7.76 -11.90
C GLN A 29 -5.22 -7.13 -10.77
N LEU A 30 -4.55 -6.60 -9.74
CA LEU A 30 -5.21 -5.92 -8.63
C LEU A 30 -5.92 -4.65 -9.10
N ILE A 31 -5.26 -3.82 -9.90
CA ILE A 31 -5.84 -2.59 -10.46
C ILE A 31 -7.10 -2.91 -11.28
N ASN A 32 -7.01 -3.93 -12.15
CA ASN A 32 -8.12 -4.38 -12.98
C ASN A 32 -9.27 -4.91 -12.14
N TYR A 33 -8.99 -5.77 -11.17
CA TYR A 33 -10.00 -6.38 -10.30
C TYR A 33 -10.80 -5.33 -9.53
N PHE A 34 -10.11 -4.36 -8.92
CA PHE A 34 -10.79 -3.29 -8.18
C PHE A 34 -11.37 -2.21 -9.09
N ALA A 35 -11.22 -2.33 -10.41
CA ALA A 35 -11.60 -1.33 -11.41
C ALA A 35 -11.15 0.09 -11.04
N ILE A 36 -9.98 0.20 -10.40
CA ILE A 36 -9.49 1.48 -9.86
C ILE A 36 -9.05 2.32 -11.04
N LYS A 37 -9.92 3.23 -11.48
CA LYS A 37 -9.48 4.38 -12.26
C LYS A 37 -8.70 5.30 -11.32
N PRO A 38 -7.46 5.66 -11.65
CA PRO A 38 -6.73 6.62 -10.83
C PRO A 38 -7.57 7.90 -10.76
N PRO A 39 -7.75 8.48 -9.57
CA PRO A 39 -8.59 9.67 -9.42
C PRO A 39 -7.98 10.89 -10.13
N ILE A 40 -6.70 10.84 -10.49
CA ILE A 40 -5.99 11.88 -11.26
C ILE A 40 -5.49 11.25 -12.54
N LYS A 41 -5.75 11.88 -13.68
CA LYS A 41 -5.16 11.50 -14.97
C LYS A 41 -3.72 12.02 -15.04
N ASN A 42 -2.75 11.13 -15.29
CA ASN A 42 -1.30 11.45 -15.31
C ASN A 42 -0.82 12.17 -14.03
N PRO A 43 -0.92 11.52 -12.85
CA PRO A 43 -0.56 12.16 -11.60
C PRO A 43 0.93 12.57 -11.59
N HIS A 44 1.21 13.79 -11.12
CA HIS A 44 2.56 14.13 -10.67
C HIS A 44 3.04 13.08 -9.65
N PRO A 45 4.34 12.70 -9.61
CA PRO A 45 4.83 11.65 -8.70
C PRO A 45 4.41 11.82 -7.22
N ASN A 46 4.23 13.07 -6.78
CA ASN A 46 3.82 13.40 -5.42
C ASN A 46 2.32 13.71 -5.25
N ALA A 47 1.48 13.46 -6.26
CA ALA A 47 0.05 13.82 -6.22
C ALA A 47 -0.72 13.17 -5.06
N TYR A 48 -0.23 12.04 -4.54
CA TYR A 48 -0.80 11.33 -3.40
C TYR A 48 0.03 11.42 -2.12
N GLY A 49 1.09 12.25 -2.09
CA GLY A 49 2.11 12.23 -1.03
C GLY A 49 1.53 12.34 0.39
N ARG A 50 0.63 13.31 0.61
CA ARG A 50 -0.03 13.53 1.91
C ARG A 50 -0.94 12.35 2.29
N MET A 51 -1.73 11.84 1.36
CA MET A 51 -2.58 10.66 1.59
C MET A 51 -1.74 9.41 1.92
N MET A 52 -0.64 9.20 1.19
CA MET A 52 0.27 8.07 1.39
C MET A 52 0.97 8.13 2.75
N MET A 53 1.28 9.32 3.27
CA MET A 53 1.81 9.50 4.62
C MET A 53 0.85 8.92 5.67
N PHE A 54 -0.44 9.25 5.61
CA PHE A 54 -1.45 8.72 6.55
C PHE A 54 -1.70 7.23 6.38
N ILE A 55 -1.71 6.71 5.14
CA ILE A 55 -1.82 5.27 4.87
C ILE A 55 -0.66 4.51 5.53
N ARG A 56 0.58 4.98 5.33
CA ARG A 56 1.77 4.37 5.92
C ARG A 56 1.73 4.38 7.43
N GLU A 57 1.34 5.50 8.04
CA GLU A 57 1.23 5.58 9.49
C GLU A 57 0.14 4.66 10.05
N ARG A 58 -1.04 4.62 9.42
CA ARG A 58 -2.12 3.69 9.80
C ARG A 58 -1.64 2.24 9.79
N MET A 59 -1.00 1.81 8.71
CA MET A 59 -0.45 0.44 8.61
C MET A 59 0.63 0.18 9.66
N ARG A 60 1.54 1.14 9.85
CA ARG A 60 2.66 1.01 10.79
C ARG A 60 2.19 0.88 12.23
N VAL A 61 1.29 1.76 12.69
CA VAL A 61 0.85 1.78 14.10
C VAL A 61 0.07 0.52 14.46
N GLN A 62 -0.78 0.03 13.54
CA GLN A 62 -1.52 -1.22 13.75
C GLN A 62 -0.60 -2.43 13.81
N ARG A 63 0.34 -2.54 12.85
CA ARG A 63 1.33 -3.62 12.84
C ARG A 63 2.17 -3.62 14.12
N ASP A 64 2.73 -2.47 14.49
CA ASP A 64 3.64 -2.39 15.65
C ASP A 64 2.91 -2.73 16.95
N ALA A 65 1.66 -2.27 17.11
CA ALA A 65 0.82 -2.59 18.27
C ALA A 65 0.48 -4.09 18.34
N TRP A 66 0.04 -4.68 17.21
CA TRP A 66 -0.27 -6.11 17.15
C TRP A 66 0.94 -6.97 17.47
N LEU A 67 2.10 -6.67 16.86
CA LEU A 67 3.34 -7.39 17.11
C LEU A 67 3.76 -7.30 18.59
N THR A 68 3.55 -6.14 19.21
CA THR A 68 3.85 -5.93 20.64
C THR A 68 2.92 -6.76 21.52
N GLU A 69 1.62 -6.75 21.24
CA GLU A 69 0.62 -7.52 21.99
C GLU A 69 0.94 -9.01 22.00
N ILE A 70 1.29 -9.58 20.84
CA ILE A 70 1.59 -11.01 20.70
C ILE A 70 3.01 -11.39 21.17
N GLY A 71 3.80 -10.43 21.69
CA GLY A 71 5.13 -10.70 22.22
C GLY A 71 6.18 -11.11 21.18
N HIS A 72 6.14 -10.53 19.96
CA HIS A 72 7.12 -10.85 18.91
C HIS A 72 8.58 -10.57 19.36
N LYS A 73 9.54 -11.34 18.82
CA LYS A 73 10.98 -11.25 19.15
C LYS A 73 11.84 -10.50 18.12
N ARG A 74 11.23 -9.92 17.09
CA ARG A 74 11.99 -9.24 16.01
C ARG A 74 12.57 -7.92 16.54
N PRO A 75 13.69 -7.42 15.99
CA PRO A 75 14.28 -6.13 16.38
C PRO A 75 13.47 -4.96 15.79
N MET A 76 12.21 -4.84 16.19
CA MET A 76 11.29 -3.79 15.78
C MET A 76 11.00 -2.87 16.96
N ARG A 77 10.61 -1.63 16.67
CA ARG A 77 10.17 -0.68 17.70
C ARG A 77 8.92 -1.22 18.41
N LYS A 78 8.88 -1.07 19.75
CA LYS A 78 7.69 -1.36 20.55
C LYS A 78 6.52 -0.48 20.09
N GLY A 79 5.40 -1.12 19.81
CA GLY A 79 4.15 -0.50 19.45
C GLY A 79 3.47 0.16 20.63
N LYS A 80 2.47 0.99 20.31
CA LYS A 80 1.50 1.50 21.27
C LYS A 80 0.55 0.38 21.71
N THR A 81 -0.29 0.65 22.71
CA THR A 81 -1.39 -0.27 23.04
C THR A 81 -2.34 -0.42 21.84
N LEU A 82 -3.07 -1.54 21.77
CA LEU A 82 -4.07 -1.75 20.72
C LEU A 82 -5.11 -0.62 20.67
N ALA A 83 -5.54 -0.11 21.83
CA ALA A 83 -6.51 0.98 21.94
C ALA A 83 -5.96 2.30 21.34
N GLU A 84 -4.75 2.71 21.73
CA GLU A 84 -4.11 3.91 21.17
C GLU A 84 -3.84 3.76 19.66
N ALA A 85 -3.40 2.58 19.22
CA ALA A 85 -3.17 2.30 17.81
C ALA A 85 -4.46 2.36 17.00
N LYS A 86 -5.57 1.87 17.56
CA LYS A 86 -6.90 2.01 16.94
C LYS A 86 -7.31 3.47 16.82
N MET A 87 -7.15 4.28 17.87
CA MET A 87 -7.46 5.71 17.80
C MET A 87 -6.69 6.42 16.69
N ILE A 88 -5.38 6.17 16.58
CA ILE A 88 -4.54 6.75 15.51
C ILE A 88 -4.96 6.24 14.14
N SER A 89 -5.28 4.95 14.02
CA SER A 89 -5.75 4.34 12.78
C SER A 89 -7.07 4.94 12.30
N ASP A 90 -8.01 5.15 13.20
CA ASP A 90 -9.32 5.73 12.91
C ASP A 90 -9.17 7.19 12.48
N GLU A 91 -8.35 7.97 13.18
CA GLU A 91 -8.02 9.35 12.81
C GLU A 91 -7.34 9.44 11.44
N ASN A 92 -6.33 8.61 11.18
CA ASN A 92 -5.68 8.56 9.88
C ASN A 92 -6.64 8.12 8.77
N THR A 93 -7.63 7.27 9.07
CA THR A 93 -8.67 6.90 8.11
C THR A 93 -9.52 8.10 7.69
N LYS A 94 -9.92 8.95 8.64
CA LYS A 94 -10.62 10.21 8.33
C LYS A 94 -9.78 11.11 7.43
N ARG A 95 -8.50 11.31 7.77
CA ARG A 95 -7.57 12.14 6.98
C ARG A 95 -7.35 11.61 5.58
N ILE A 96 -7.29 10.29 5.40
CA ILE A 96 -7.20 9.65 4.08
C ILE A 96 -8.44 9.98 3.25
N GLN A 97 -9.63 9.84 3.83
CA GLN A 97 -10.89 10.14 3.14
C GLN A 97 -11.00 11.62 2.77
N GLU A 98 -10.62 12.52 3.67
CA GLU A 98 -10.58 13.96 3.41
C GLU A 98 -9.63 14.31 2.26
N ASN A 99 -8.41 13.76 2.27
CA ASN A 99 -7.43 13.97 1.21
C ASN A 99 -7.94 13.44 -0.13
N LEU A 100 -8.55 12.24 -0.14
CA LEU A 100 -9.13 11.67 -1.34
C LEU A 100 -10.26 12.57 -1.89
N ARG A 101 -11.14 13.08 -1.02
CA ARG A 101 -12.19 14.02 -1.40
C ARG A 101 -11.61 15.30 -2.00
N THR A 102 -10.58 15.87 -1.40
CA THR A 102 -9.89 17.05 -1.94
C THR A 102 -9.32 16.79 -3.33
N ILE A 103 -8.65 15.65 -3.52
CA ILE A 103 -8.10 15.23 -4.81
C ILE A 103 -9.21 15.11 -5.87
N LEU A 104 -10.31 14.43 -5.54
CA LEU A 104 -11.43 14.24 -6.46
C LEU A 104 -12.12 15.55 -6.83
N ASN A 105 -12.27 16.47 -5.88
CA ASN A 105 -12.87 17.78 -6.13
C ASN A 105 -11.99 18.67 -7.01
N ALA A 106 -10.66 18.57 -6.90
CA ALA A 106 -9.73 19.32 -7.74
C ALA A 106 -9.67 18.82 -9.20
N GLN A 107 -10.40 17.75 -9.54
CA GLN A 107 -10.46 17.17 -10.89
C GLN A 107 -11.82 17.40 -11.57
N ARG A 108 -12.77 18.05 -10.88
CA ARG A 108 -14.04 18.53 -11.44
C ARG A 108 -13.87 19.95 -11.95
#